data_AF-A0A2N1RJL6-F1
#
_entry.id   AF-A0A2N1RJL6-F1
#
_cell.length_a   1.000
_cell.length_b   1.000
_cell.length_c   1.000
_cell.angle_alpha   90.00
_cell.angle_beta   90.00
_cell.angle_gamma   90.00
#
_symmetry.space_group_name_H-M   'P 1'
#
loop_
_entity.id
_entity.type
_entity.pdbx_description
1 polymer ?
#
loop_
_entity_poly.entity_id
_entity_poly.type
_entity_poly.pdbx_seq_one_letter_code
_entity_poly.pdbx_strand_id
1 'polypeptide(L)'
;MLSHHERLDGTGYPRRLQGEDICLQARVIAIADAFDTITNHREYKNTLAAQAAIQELRIHAGTQFDPQIARVFVEKVLKQPWDVVRPV
;
A
#
# COMPACT_ATOMS: atom_id res chain seq x y z
N MET A 1 15.47 0.18 -9.27
CA MET A 1 14.30 1.08 -9.38
C MET A 1 14.28 1.93 -8.11
N LEU A 2 14.88 3.12 -8.09
CA LEU A 2 15.26 3.82 -6.83
C LEU A 2 14.11 4.47 -6.04
N SER A 3 12.86 4.46 -6.53
CA SER A 3 11.78 5.29 -5.98
C SER A 3 10.65 4.52 -5.28
N HIS A 4 10.77 3.19 -5.10
CA HIS A 4 9.78 2.42 -4.33
C HIS A 4 9.91 2.61 -2.81
N HIS A 5 11.00 3.22 -2.34
CA HIS A 5 11.20 3.63 -0.95
C HIS A 5 10.74 5.06 -0.65
N GLU A 6 10.21 5.78 -1.64
CA GLU A 6 9.55 7.06 -1.40
C GLU A 6 8.21 6.78 -0.70
N ARG A 7 7.87 7.59 0.30
CA ARG A 7 6.62 7.50 1.06
C ARG A 7 5.76 8.69 0.70
N LEU A 8 4.43 8.50 0.62
CA LEU A 8 3.50 9.57 0.23
C LEU A 8 3.63 10.82 1.12
N ASP A 9 3.96 10.65 2.39
CA ASP A 9 4.21 11.70 3.40
C ASP A 9 5.55 12.43 3.23
N GLY A 10 6.39 12.05 2.27
CA GLY A 10 7.70 12.65 2.03
C GLY A 10 8.82 12.17 2.97
N THR A 11 8.55 11.22 3.86
CA THR A 11 9.56 10.67 4.78
C THR A 11 10.40 9.55 4.18
N GLY A 12 10.10 9.15 2.94
CA GLY A 12 10.85 8.15 2.19
C GLY A 12 12.18 8.66 1.64
N TYR A 13 12.85 7.82 0.86
CA TYR A 13 14.16 8.12 0.28
C TYR A 13 14.24 7.57 -1.14
N PRO A 14 15.17 8.07 -2.00
CA PRO A 14 16.27 9.01 -1.74
C PRO A 14 15.92 10.50 -1.87
N ARG A 15 14.84 10.85 -2.58
CA ARG A 15 14.52 12.23 -2.96
C ARG A 15 13.51 12.90 -2.04
N ARG A 16 12.87 12.15 -1.12
CA ARG A 16 11.86 12.67 -0.18
C ARG A 16 10.71 13.34 -0.92
N LEU A 17 10.31 12.73 -2.03
CA LEU A 17 9.19 13.22 -2.84
C LEU A 17 7.89 13.01 -2.08
N GLN A 18 6.95 13.93 -2.21
CA GLN A 18 5.68 13.91 -1.47
C GLN A 18 4.50 13.86 -2.44
N GLY A 19 3.47 13.08 -2.09
CA GLY A 19 2.20 13.06 -2.81
C GLY A 19 2.35 12.83 -4.32
N GLU A 20 1.92 13.81 -5.11
CA GLU A 20 1.90 13.73 -6.57
C GLU A 20 3.27 13.90 -7.23
N ASP A 21 4.28 14.39 -6.51
CA ASP A 21 5.66 14.45 -7.00
C ASP A 21 6.27 13.05 -7.16
N ILE A 22 5.71 12.06 -6.47
CA ILE A 22 5.99 10.65 -6.70
C ILE A 22 5.22 10.21 -7.95
N CYS A 23 5.95 9.76 -8.98
CA CYS A 23 5.32 9.29 -10.21
C CYS A 23 4.32 8.16 -9.93
N LEU A 24 3.23 8.12 -10.71
CA LEU A 24 2.14 7.16 -10.53
C LEU A 24 2.65 5.71 -10.48
N GLN A 25 3.60 5.36 -11.33
CA GLN A 25 4.18 4.02 -11.39
C GLN A 25 4.86 3.63 -10.08
N ALA A 26 5.60 4.55 -9.45
CA ALA A 26 6.25 4.28 -8.17
C ALA A 26 5.23 4.08 -7.04
N ARG A 27 4.15 4.87 -7.01
CA ARG A 27 3.06 4.70 -6.03
C ARG A 27 2.32 3.36 -6.21
N VAL A 28 2.11 2.92 -7.45
CA VAL A 28 1.53 1.59 -7.75
C VAL A 28 2.46 0.46 -7.29
N ILE A 29 3.75 0.57 -7.58
CA ILE A 29 4.74 -0.45 -7.22
C ILE A 29 4.89 -0.57 -5.70
N ALA A 30 4.89 0.54 -4.96
CA ALA A 30 4.96 0.52 -3.50
C ALA A 30 3.83 -0.30 -2.86
N ILE A 31 2.62 -0.25 -3.43
CA ILE A 31 1.47 -1.04 -2.95
C ILE A 31 1.62 -2.52 -3.32
N ALA A 32 2.06 -2.82 -4.53
CA ALA A 32 2.29 -4.19 -4.98
C ALA A 32 3.40 -4.88 -4.16
N ASP A 33 4.49 -4.15 -3.87
CA ASP A 33 5.63 -4.63 -3.08
C ASP A 33 5.24 -4.90 -1.62
N ALA A 34 4.48 -3.99 -0.99
CA ALA A 34 3.95 -4.20 0.34
C ALA A 34 3.02 -5.42 0.40
N PHE A 35 2.11 -5.56 -0.57
CA PHE A 35 1.21 -6.71 -0.64
C PHE A 35 1.98 -8.03 -0.82
N ASP A 36 2.94 -8.09 -1.74
CA ASP A 36 3.76 -9.28 -2.00
C ASP A 36 4.58 -9.66 -0.75
N THR A 37 5.21 -8.69 -0.10
CA THR A 37 5.97 -8.90 1.14
C THR A 37 5.11 -9.53 2.23
N ILE A 38 3.92 -8.97 2.49
CA ILE A 38 3.00 -9.45 3.54
C ILE A 38 2.45 -10.84 3.20
N THR A 39 2.15 -11.10 1.93
CA THR A 39 1.51 -12.37 1.50
C THR A 39 2.50 -13.52 1.29
N ASN A 40 3.77 -13.23 1.00
CA ASN A 40 4.82 -14.24 0.83
C ASN A 40 5.51 -14.65 2.14
N HIS A 41 5.18 -14.03 3.28
CA HIS A 41 5.62 -14.53 4.59
C HIS A 41 4.97 -15.91 4.87
N ARG A 42 5.78 -16.96 4.70
CA ARG A 42 5.47 -18.41 4.63
C ARG A 42 4.62 -19.01 5.76
N GLU A 43 4.21 -18.24 6.76
CA GLU A 43 3.54 -18.73 7.98
C GLU A 43 2.03 -18.42 8.04
N TYR A 44 1.51 -17.59 7.13
CA TYR A 44 0.08 -17.24 7.10
C TYR A 44 -0.70 -18.08 6.07
N LYS A 45 -1.84 -18.67 6.49
CA LYS A 45 -2.82 -19.24 5.54
C LYS A 45 -3.26 -18.14 4.57
N ASN A 46 -3.22 -18.40 3.26
CA ASN A 46 -3.41 -17.41 2.17
C ASN A 46 -4.53 -16.37 2.40
N THR A 47 -5.68 -16.79 2.95
CA THR A 47 -6.80 -15.87 3.25
C THR A 47 -6.49 -14.88 4.37
N LEU A 48 -5.78 -15.32 5.41
CA LEU A 48 -5.37 -14.47 6.53
C LEU A 48 -4.32 -13.45 6.10
N ALA A 49 -3.42 -13.86 5.19
CA ALA A 49 -2.38 -12.99 4.64
C ALA A 49 -2.95 -11.85 3.79
N ALA A 50 -3.96 -12.14 2.96
CA ALA A 50 -4.63 -11.11 2.15
C ALA A 50 -5.38 -10.09 3.03
N GLN A 51 -6.04 -10.54 4.10
CA GLN A 51 -6.70 -9.63 5.04
C GLN A 51 -5.69 -8.76 5.79
N ALA A 52 -4.56 -9.31 6.23
CA ALA A 52 -3.48 -8.56 6.86
C ALA A 52 -2.94 -7.48 5.91
N ALA A 53 -2.70 -7.83 4.64
CA ALA A 53 -2.23 -6.87 3.64
C ALA A 53 -3.24 -5.74 3.40
N ILE A 54 -4.54 -6.05 3.34
CA ILE A 54 -5.60 -5.02 3.21
C ILE A 54 -5.60 -4.08 4.42
N GLN A 55 -5.43 -4.60 5.64
CA GLN A 55 -5.36 -3.77 6.85
C GLN A 55 -4.14 -2.85 6.84
N GLU A 56 -2.97 -3.38 6.49
CA GLU A 56 -1.74 -2.57 6.39
C GLU A 56 -1.90 -1.41 5.39
N LEU A 57 -2.44 -1.71 4.20
CA LEU A 57 -2.69 -0.70 3.18
C LEU A 57 -3.69 0.37 3.64
N ARG A 58 -4.68 0.00 4.47
CA ARG A 58 -5.65 0.94 5.05
C ARG A 58 -5.02 1.81 6.13
N ILE A 59 -4.29 1.22 7.07
CA ILE A 59 -3.65 1.93 8.20
C ILE A 59 -2.66 2.96 7.68
N HIS A 60 -1.92 2.63 6.63
CA HIS A 60 -0.88 3.49 6.07
C HIS A 60 -1.30 4.27 4.81
N ALA A 61 -2.59 4.25 4.45
CA ALA A 61 -3.13 5.10 3.40
C ALA A 61 -3.00 6.58 3.80
N GLY A 62 -2.43 7.39 2.92
CA GLY A 62 -2.22 8.83 3.13
C GLY A 62 -0.89 9.16 3.80
N THR A 63 -0.13 8.16 4.28
CA THR A 63 1.21 8.34 4.83
C THR A 63 2.25 7.59 4.00
N GLN A 64 2.19 6.27 3.98
CA GLN A 64 3.09 5.46 3.17
C GLN A 64 2.55 5.30 1.74
N PHE A 65 1.25 5.06 1.62
CA PHE A 65 0.62 4.69 0.36
C PHE A 65 -0.37 5.74 -0.10
N ASP A 66 -0.49 5.90 -1.42
CA ASP A 66 -1.55 6.68 -2.02
C ASP A 66 -2.94 6.09 -1.68
N PRO A 67 -3.84 6.83 -1.00
CA PRO A 67 -5.16 6.33 -0.63
C PRO A 67 -6.01 5.89 -1.82
N GLN A 68 -5.91 6.58 -2.96
CA GLN A 68 -6.71 6.27 -4.13
C GLN A 68 -6.24 4.97 -4.76
N ILE A 69 -4.93 4.78 -4.87
CA ILE A 69 -4.36 3.56 -5.45
C ILE A 69 -4.57 2.38 -4.50
N ALA A 70 -4.43 2.57 -3.19
CA ALA A 70 -4.71 1.53 -2.19
C ALA A 70 -6.15 1.06 -2.27
N ARG A 71 -7.10 2.01 -2.35
CA ARG A 71 -8.52 1.69 -2.55
C ARG A 71 -8.76 0.92 -3.85
N VAL A 72 -8.22 1.40 -4.98
CA VAL A 72 -8.40 0.74 -6.29
C VAL A 72 -7.82 -0.67 -6.28
N PHE A 73 -6.65 -0.87 -5.68
CA PHE A 73 -6.03 -2.18 -5.55
C PHE A 73 -6.93 -3.15 -4.77
N VAL A 74 -7.42 -2.74 -3.60
CA VAL A 74 -8.30 -3.58 -2.76
C VAL A 74 -9.62 -3.92 -3.48
N GLU A 75 -10.28 -2.92 -4.07
CA GLU A 75 -11.58 -3.10 -4.71
C GLU A 75 -11.50 -3.86 -6.04
N LYS A 76 -10.49 -3.58 -6.88
CA LYS A 76 -10.42 -4.09 -8.26
C LYS A 76 -9.51 -5.31 -8.41
N VAL A 77 -8.40 -5.36 -7.68
CA VAL A 77 -7.44 -6.47 -7.78
C VAL A 77 -7.82 -7.58 -6.80
N LEU A 78 -8.02 -7.23 -5.53
CA LEU A 78 -8.36 -8.21 -4.49
C LEU A 78 -9.86 -8.55 -4.46
N LYS A 79 -10.70 -7.76 -5.13
CA LYS A 79 -12.17 -7.90 -5.13
C LYS A 79 -12.75 -7.92 -3.71
N GLN A 80 -12.16 -7.13 -2.82
CA GLN A 80 -12.60 -6.95 -1.44
C GLN A 80 -13.16 -5.54 -1.25
N PRO A 81 -14.11 -5.32 -0.34
CA PRO A 81 -14.62 -3.99 -0.07
C PRO A 81 -13.53 -3.10 0.54
N TRP A 82 -13.54 -1.80 0.22
CA TRP A 82 -12.76 -0.80 0.94
C TRP A 82 -13.61 -0.20 2.06
N ASP A 83 -13.68 -0.92 3.18
CA ASP A 83 -14.34 -0.43 4.38
C ASP A 83 -13.34 0.45 5.13
N VAL A 84 -13.63 1.75 5.20
CA VAL A 84 -12.87 2.67 6.04
C VAL A 84 -13.12 2.28 7.48
N VAL A 85 -12.21 1.51 8.09
CA VAL A 85 -12.21 1.34 9.54
C VAL A 85 -11.83 2.71 10.09
N ARG A 86 -12.84 3.49 10.48
CA ARG A 86 -12.59 4.72 11.24
C ARG A 86 -11.89 4.30 12.54
N PRO A 87 -10.75 4.91 12.90
CA PRO A 87 -10.27 4.77 14.26
C PRO A 87 -11.34 5.35 15.20
N VAL A 88 -11.67 4.58 16.24
CA VAL A 88 -12.50 5.02 17.37
C VAL A 88 -11.70 6.03 18.18
#